data_AF-A0A0F0IPQ8-F1
#
_entry.id   AF-A0A0F0IPQ8-F1
#
_cell.length_a   1.000
_cell.length_b   1.000
_cell.length_c   1.000
_cell.angle_alpha   90.00
_cell.angle_beta   90.00
_cell.angle_gamma   90.00
#
_symmetry.space_group_name_H-M   'P 1'
#
loop_
_entity.id
_entity.type
_entity.pdbx_description
1 polymer ?
#
loop_
_entity_poly.entity_id
_entity_poly.type
_entity_poly.pdbx_seq_one_letter_code
_entity_poly.pdbx_strand_id
1 'polypeptide(L)'
;MYTLAWASYFASGRRLFPGSSTEPELGRQLQEIVLDRTSSLDWRGEHGYKIQATKAVVSADDLRRLQQAIRNIGIEDWDEQARFLNMVLQDFNYFELRDAGLFYRAQALAALLISVGQVEKLAFGPYGEHFPGKEFGFHNYLGRMATSREPTALQNLRHVRFLPDSDSIYEDTRFYSEYDIYGCLNLVRELPSIVSVRFDAMTLGKEPGIWPPPRSANYTDIMLCHCAIPDVDLGIIIRSAKNLERFTYTVGGRHEMDSTPVFTRPLLESLLVHHETLEYLNLDIESHTSELEMFDESSMELYPKEDYEQEEYEAHWADELAELASPEQHRPHNPPVLCMLRSLSRLKHLSIGSRVLYCYARGFGAGVTEPFSLVDHLPPSLESLRIYGYGSNDGEGLYSPPDIGLDAQFAKLLEEKEQKLPLLSVIEGLDTPIPNGCNTYNADDDEEELAWHRKDDEWVQDDDS
;
A
#
# COMPACT_ATOMS: atom_id res chain seq x y z
N MET A 1 11.97 6.71 -17.77
CA MET A 1 13.14 6.18 -18.53
C MET A 1 13.11 4.67 -18.32
N TYR A 2 13.14 3.81 -19.35
CA TYR A 2 12.97 2.36 -19.15
C TYR A 2 14.16 1.76 -18.38
N THR A 3 14.03 1.47 -17.09
CA THR A 3 15.02 0.68 -16.35
C THR A 3 14.72 -0.81 -16.43
N LEU A 4 14.39 -1.28 -17.64
CA LEU A 4 14.63 -2.67 -17.99
C LEU A 4 16.02 -2.69 -18.62
N ALA A 5 17.06 -2.95 -17.81
CA ALA A 5 18.40 -3.30 -18.33
C ALA A 5 18.33 -4.48 -19.34
N TRP A 6 17.20 -5.18 -19.39
CA TRP A 6 16.87 -6.26 -20.33
C TRP A 6 16.09 -5.80 -21.59
N ALA A 7 15.44 -4.63 -21.62
CA ALA A 7 14.66 -4.18 -22.78
C ALA A 7 15.54 -3.81 -23.98
N SER A 8 16.77 -3.34 -23.75
CA SER A 8 17.75 -3.13 -24.83
C SER A 8 18.20 -4.46 -25.47
N TYR A 9 18.16 -5.56 -24.72
CA TYR A 9 18.44 -6.91 -25.21
C TYR A 9 17.30 -7.42 -26.10
N PHE A 10 16.04 -7.21 -25.70
CA PHE A 10 14.86 -7.63 -26.47
C PHE A 10 14.54 -6.76 -27.70
N ALA A 11 14.93 -5.48 -27.69
CA ALA A 11 14.74 -4.56 -28.84
C ALA A 11 15.61 -4.90 -30.06
N SER A 12 16.65 -5.72 -29.90
CA SER A 12 17.65 -6.01 -30.94
C SER A 12 17.35 -7.23 -31.83
N GLY A 13 16.21 -7.90 -31.64
CA GLY A 13 15.82 -9.06 -32.46
C GLY A 13 16.77 -10.26 -32.36
N ARG A 14 17.66 -10.30 -31.35
CA ARG A 14 18.58 -11.43 -31.12
C ARG A 14 18.18 -12.18 -29.85
N ARG A 15 17.60 -13.36 -30.06
CA ARG A 15 17.20 -14.38 -29.06
C ARG A 15 16.18 -13.87 -28.02
N LEU A 16 14.92 -14.25 -28.23
CA LEU A 16 13.81 -14.13 -27.28
C LEU A 16 14.04 -14.87 -25.95
N PHE A 17 15.07 -15.71 -25.89
CA PHE A 17 15.61 -16.32 -24.67
C PHE A 17 17.14 -16.41 -24.85
N PRO A 18 17.98 -15.71 -24.06
CA PRO A 18 19.29 -16.29 -23.78
C PRO A 18 18.97 -17.57 -23.02
N GLY A 19 19.30 -18.73 -23.59
CA GLY A 19 18.78 -20.02 -23.16
C GLY A 19 18.70 -20.17 -21.64
N SER A 20 17.52 -19.94 -21.08
CA SER A 20 17.25 -20.11 -19.65
C SER A 20 17.22 -21.59 -19.25
N SER A 21 17.38 -22.50 -20.22
CA SER A 21 17.68 -23.91 -19.98
C SER A 21 19.14 -24.29 -20.23
N THR A 22 19.99 -23.38 -20.69
CA THR A 22 21.45 -23.58 -20.75
C THR A 22 22.17 -22.92 -19.59
N GLU A 23 21.59 -21.84 -19.02
CA GLU A 23 22.07 -21.19 -17.80
C GLU A 23 20.87 -20.84 -16.87
N PRO A 24 20.38 -21.82 -16.08
CA PRO A 24 19.36 -21.59 -15.05
C PRO A 24 19.78 -20.57 -13.96
N GLU A 25 21.03 -20.12 -13.97
CA GLU A 25 21.57 -19.12 -13.06
C GLU A 25 21.03 -17.70 -13.32
N LEU A 26 20.65 -17.36 -14.56
CA LEU A 26 20.13 -16.02 -14.89
C LEU A 26 18.71 -15.77 -14.34
N GLY A 27 17.87 -16.81 -14.26
CA GLY A 27 16.54 -16.71 -13.63
C GLY A 27 16.61 -16.49 -12.12
N ARG A 28 17.70 -16.92 -11.47
CA ARG A 28 17.96 -16.66 -10.04
C ARG A 28 18.42 -15.23 -9.75
N GLN A 29 18.80 -14.46 -10.78
CA GLN A 29 19.21 -13.06 -10.63
C GLN A 29 18.03 -12.08 -10.73
N LEU A 30 16.86 -12.54 -11.21
CA LEU A 30 15.67 -11.69 -11.29
C LEU A 30 14.98 -11.63 -9.93
N GLN A 31 15.31 -10.59 -9.16
CA GLN A 31 14.74 -10.32 -7.84
C GLN A 31 13.62 -9.29 -7.88
N GLU A 32 13.56 -8.45 -8.91
CA GLU A 32 12.64 -7.31 -8.98
C GLU A 32 11.97 -7.20 -10.36
N ILE A 33 10.67 -6.91 -10.35
CA ILE A 33 9.89 -6.57 -11.53
C ILE A 33 9.11 -5.29 -11.26
N VAL A 34 9.22 -4.34 -12.19
CA VAL A 34 8.45 -3.09 -12.20
C VAL A 34 7.63 -3.02 -13.48
N LEU A 35 6.30 -2.93 -13.33
CA LEU A 35 5.30 -2.80 -14.38
C LEU A 35 4.58 -1.46 -14.25
N ASP A 36 5.26 -0.44 -14.74
CA ASP A 36 4.98 0.97 -14.44
C ASP A 36 3.95 1.65 -15.35
N ARG A 37 3.44 0.96 -16.37
CA ARG A 37 2.68 1.62 -17.44
C ARG A 37 1.35 0.96 -17.65
N THR A 38 0.29 1.76 -17.72
CA THR A 38 -0.88 1.44 -18.54
C THR A 38 -0.71 2.02 -19.95
N SER A 39 -1.55 1.58 -20.88
CA SER A 39 -1.58 2.15 -22.23
C SER A 39 -2.18 3.56 -22.18
N SER A 40 -1.45 4.57 -22.65
CA SER A 40 -1.89 5.98 -22.79
C SER A 40 -3.06 6.21 -23.76
N LEU A 41 -3.75 5.16 -24.21
CA LEU A 41 -4.79 5.21 -25.24
C LEU A 41 -5.99 4.35 -24.82
N ASP A 42 -7.15 5.02 -24.75
CA ASP A 42 -8.53 4.52 -24.59
C ASP A 42 -8.73 3.24 -23.76
N TRP A 43 -8.69 3.39 -22.43
CA TRP A 43 -9.13 2.37 -21.49
C TRP A 43 -10.52 2.69 -20.91
N ARG A 44 -11.55 2.46 -21.73
CA ARG A 44 -12.90 2.01 -21.29
C ARG A 44 -13.45 0.96 -22.27
N GLY A 45 -12.74 -0.15 -22.46
CA GLY A 45 -13.30 -1.40 -23.01
C GLY A 45 -13.60 -1.46 -24.52
N GLU A 46 -13.31 -0.44 -25.33
CA GLU A 46 -13.65 -0.50 -26.77
C GLU A 46 -12.64 -1.28 -27.62
N HIS A 47 -11.37 -1.40 -27.19
CA HIS A 47 -10.29 -1.99 -28.01
C HIS A 47 -9.44 -3.00 -27.24
N GLY A 48 -10.06 -4.14 -26.96
CA GLY A 48 -9.35 -5.26 -26.41
C GLY A 48 -8.22 -5.82 -27.30
N TYR A 49 -7.25 -6.53 -26.71
CA TYR A 49 -6.17 -7.20 -27.44
C TYR A 49 -6.70 -8.20 -28.47
N LYS A 50 -6.49 -7.89 -29.74
CA LYS A 50 -6.82 -8.78 -30.86
C LYS A 50 -5.58 -9.52 -31.33
N ILE A 51 -5.69 -10.84 -31.46
CA ILE A 51 -4.64 -11.66 -32.08
C ILE A 51 -4.40 -11.17 -33.51
N GLN A 52 -3.14 -10.90 -33.84
CA GLN A 52 -2.72 -10.47 -35.17
C GLN A 52 -1.74 -11.49 -35.78
N ALA A 53 -1.56 -11.42 -37.11
CA ALA A 53 -0.56 -12.24 -37.78
C ALA A 53 0.85 -11.91 -37.27
N THR A 54 1.50 -12.89 -36.62
CA THR A 54 2.83 -12.73 -36.05
C THR A 54 3.89 -12.59 -37.14
N LYS A 55 4.69 -11.53 -37.08
CA LYS A 55 5.81 -11.29 -38.02
C LYS A 55 7.16 -11.74 -37.50
N ALA A 56 7.26 -12.11 -36.21
CA ALA A 56 8.51 -12.60 -35.64
C ALA A 56 8.88 -13.99 -36.18
N VAL A 57 10.17 -14.16 -36.49
CA VAL A 57 10.74 -15.45 -36.88
C VAL A 57 11.34 -16.10 -35.62
N VAL A 58 10.73 -17.20 -35.18
CA VAL A 58 11.14 -17.95 -33.99
C VAL A 58 11.47 -19.39 -34.37
N SER A 59 12.50 -19.97 -33.76
CA SER A 59 12.83 -21.37 -34.00
C SER A 59 11.72 -22.30 -33.46
N ALA A 60 11.59 -23.50 -34.04
CA ALA A 60 10.59 -24.46 -33.57
C ALA A 60 10.81 -24.88 -32.09
N ASP A 61 12.07 -24.90 -31.65
CA ASP A 61 12.44 -25.25 -30.28
C ASP A 61 12.09 -24.13 -29.29
N ASP A 62 12.36 -22.87 -29.64
CA ASP A 62 11.99 -21.71 -28.81
C ASP A 62 10.47 -21.57 -28.71
N LEU A 63 9.75 -21.81 -29.81
CA LEU A 63 8.29 -21.80 -29.83
C LEU A 63 7.71 -22.86 -28.88
N ARG A 64 8.26 -24.08 -28.91
CA ARG A 64 7.85 -25.16 -27.99
C ARG A 64 8.13 -24.82 -26.53
N ARG A 65 9.29 -24.22 -26.24
CA ARG A 65 9.65 -23.77 -24.88
C ARG A 65 8.70 -22.70 -24.37
N LEU A 66 8.38 -21.71 -25.21
CA LEU A 66 7.46 -20.64 -24.86
C LEU A 66 6.04 -21.17 -24.61
N GLN A 67 5.54 -22.05 -25.46
CA GLN A 67 4.25 -22.72 -25.24
C GLN A 67 4.23 -23.53 -23.95
N GLN A 68 5.35 -24.20 -23.61
CA GLN A 68 5.44 -24.91 -22.33
C GLN A 68 5.46 -23.97 -21.14
N ALA A 69 6.19 -22.86 -21.21
CA ALA A 69 6.21 -21.85 -20.14
C ALA A 69 4.81 -21.26 -19.92
N ILE A 70 4.09 -20.90 -20.99
CA ILE A 70 2.70 -20.41 -20.92
C ILE A 70 1.77 -21.46 -20.29
N ARG A 71 1.95 -22.75 -20.57
CA ARG A 71 1.18 -23.80 -19.87
C ARG A 71 1.53 -23.89 -18.39
N ASN A 72 2.81 -23.72 -18.04
CA ASN A 72 3.27 -23.79 -16.66
C ASN A 72 2.75 -22.63 -15.79
N ILE A 73 2.34 -21.50 -16.37
CA ILE A 73 1.74 -20.39 -15.61
C ILE A 73 0.27 -20.63 -15.25
N GLY A 74 -0.29 -21.80 -15.58
CA GLY A 74 -1.65 -22.20 -15.20
C GLY A 74 -2.76 -21.71 -16.12
N ILE A 75 -2.44 -21.33 -17.36
CA ILE A 75 -3.46 -20.96 -18.37
C ILE A 75 -4.00 -22.24 -19.02
N GLU A 76 -5.27 -22.57 -18.76
CA GLU A 76 -5.93 -23.73 -19.39
C GLU A 76 -6.65 -23.38 -20.70
N ASP A 77 -7.17 -22.15 -20.82
CA ASP A 77 -7.92 -21.69 -22.00
C ASP A 77 -7.00 -21.56 -23.23
N TRP A 78 -7.33 -22.29 -24.29
CA TRP A 78 -6.53 -22.29 -25.53
C TRP A 78 -6.47 -20.93 -26.19
N ASP A 79 -7.56 -20.15 -26.12
CA ASP A 79 -7.60 -18.81 -26.70
C ASP A 79 -6.71 -17.84 -25.90
N GLU A 80 -6.69 -17.97 -24.57
CA GLU A 80 -5.78 -17.22 -23.70
C GLU A 80 -4.32 -17.59 -23.93
N GLN A 81 -3.99 -18.89 -24.06
CA GLN A 81 -2.63 -19.32 -24.41
C GLN A 81 -2.19 -18.73 -25.75
N ALA A 82 -3.09 -18.73 -26.76
CA ALA A 82 -2.83 -18.17 -28.07
C ALA A 82 -2.63 -16.64 -28.00
N ARG A 83 -3.44 -15.93 -27.20
CA ARG A 83 -3.27 -14.49 -26.94
C ARG A 83 -1.92 -14.20 -26.30
N PHE A 84 -1.56 -14.88 -25.22
CA PHE A 84 -0.28 -14.73 -24.53
C PHE A 84 0.91 -14.96 -25.47
N LEU A 85 0.84 -16.04 -26.25
CA LEU A 85 1.85 -16.36 -27.24
C LEU A 85 1.96 -15.26 -28.30
N ASN A 86 0.82 -14.75 -28.78
CA ASN A 86 0.79 -13.64 -29.73
C ASN A 86 1.43 -12.38 -29.12
N MET A 87 1.06 -11.98 -27.90
CA MET A 87 1.59 -10.80 -27.20
C MET A 87 3.12 -10.84 -27.10
N VAL A 88 3.69 -12.00 -26.74
CA VAL A 88 5.15 -12.16 -26.60
C VAL A 88 5.88 -12.11 -27.94
N LEU A 89 5.28 -12.70 -28.98
CA LEU A 89 5.89 -12.85 -30.30
C LEU A 89 5.61 -11.69 -31.26
N GLN A 90 4.74 -10.74 -30.91
CA GLN A 90 4.45 -9.63 -31.81
C GLN A 90 5.64 -8.68 -32.00
N ASP A 91 5.73 -8.15 -33.23
CA ASP A 91 6.60 -7.02 -33.55
C ASP A 91 5.79 -5.73 -33.49
N PHE A 92 5.93 -5.03 -32.36
CA PHE A 92 5.15 -3.83 -32.07
C PHE A 92 5.56 -2.60 -32.88
N ASN A 93 6.62 -2.69 -33.70
CA ASN A 93 6.91 -1.64 -34.68
C ASN A 93 5.84 -1.56 -35.78
N TYR A 94 5.00 -2.59 -35.92
CA TYR A 94 3.93 -2.66 -36.93
C TYR A 94 2.53 -2.74 -36.33
N PHE A 95 2.38 -2.46 -35.03
CA PHE A 95 1.08 -2.44 -34.36
C PHE A 95 0.42 -1.08 -34.58
N GLU A 96 -0.88 -1.06 -34.90
CA GLU A 96 -1.64 0.18 -35.12
C GLU A 96 -1.58 1.13 -33.89
N LEU A 97 -1.50 0.55 -32.69
CA LEU A 97 -1.35 1.24 -31.42
C LEU A 97 -0.10 0.71 -30.68
N ARG A 98 1.07 1.22 -31.03
CA ARG A 98 2.37 0.75 -30.52
C ARG A 98 2.42 0.67 -29.00
N ASP A 99 1.92 1.68 -28.30
CA ASP A 99 2.00 1.76 -26.83
C ASP A 99 1.09 0.73 -26.14
N ALA A 100 -0.13 0.55 -26.63
CA ALA A 100 -1.03 -0.51 -26.19
C ALA A 100 -0.42 -1.91 -26.41
N GLY A 101 0.22 -2.12 -27.55
CA GLY A 101 0.91 -3.38 -27.83
C GLY A 101 2.08 -3.66 -26.88
N LEU A 102 2.91 -2.65 -26.59
CA LEU A 102 4.02 -2.76 -25.63
C LEU A 102 3.51 -3.07 -24.21
N PHE A 103 2.38 -2.49 -23.82
CA PHE A 103 1.71 -2.77 -22.56
C PHE A 103 1.34 -4.25 -22.41
N TYR A 104 0.58 -4.81 -23.36
CA TYR A 104 0.18 -6.22 -23.31
C TYR A 104 1.39 -7.16 -23.35
N ARG A 105 2.44 -6.79 -24.09
CA ARG A 105 3.71 -7.54 -24.08
C ARG A 105 4.37 -7.54 -22.71
N ALA A 106 4.43 -6.38 -22.06
CA ALA A 106 5.04 -6.25 -20.73
C ALA A 106 4.31 -7.12 -19.71
N GLN A 107 2.97 -7.13 -19.73
CA GLN A 107 2.16 -8.01 -18.90
C GLN A 107 2.48 -9.50 -19.14
N ALA A 108 2.48 -9.93 -20.41
CA ALA A 108 2.75 -11.32 -20.75
C ALA A 108 4.17 -11.75 -20.36
N LEU A 109 5.16 -10.87 -20.57
CA LEU A 109 6.54 -11.13 -20.18
C LEU A 109 6.69 -11.21 -18.66
N ALA A 110 6.03 -10.34 -17.89
CA ALA A 110 6.11 -10.38 -16.43
C ALA A 110 5.56 -11.69 -15.86
N ALA A 111 4.39 -12.15 -16.31
CA ALA A 111 3.83 -13.42 -15.87
C ALA A 111 4.80 -14.59 -16.16
N LEU A 112 5.40 -14.62 -17.36
CA LEU A 112 6.39 -15.64 -17.72
C LEU A 112 7.66 -15.54 -16.88
N LEU A 113 8.19 -14.35 -16.67
CA LEU A 113 9.40 -14.12 -15.88
C LEU A 113 9.20 -14.52 -14.40
N ILE A 114 8.05 -14.20 -13.82
CA ILE A 114 7.70 -14.60 -12.46
C ILE A 114 7.58 -16.11 -12.36
N SER A 115 7.01 -16.78 -13.35
CA SER A 115 6.82 -18.23 -13.31
C SER A 115 8.13 -19.03 -13.33
N VAL A 116 9.24 -18.41 -13.75
CA VAL A 116 10.56 -19.06 -13.83
C VAL A 116 11.61 -18.43 -12.89
N GLY A 117 11.31 -17.27 -12.31
CA GLY A 117 12.24 -16.48 -11.50
C GLY A 117 12.03 -16.65 -10.00
N GLN A 118 12.93 -16.04 -9.22
CA GLN A 118 12.84 -15.94 -7.77
C GLN A 118 12.57 -14.48 -7.38
N VAL A 119 11.44 -13.95 -7.85
CA VAL A 119 11.07 -12.55 -7.67
C VAL A 119 10.75 -12.29 -6.19
N GLU A 120 11.43 -11.32 -5.60
CA GLU A 120 11.23 -10.86 -4.22
C GLU A 120 10.47 -9.53 -4.16
N LYS A 121 10.57 -8.70 -5.20
CA LYS A 121 9.95 -7.37 -5.29
C LYS A 121 9.10 -7.24 -6.55
N LEU A 122 7.86 -6.79 -6.39
CA LEU A 122 6.93 -6.59 -7.51
C LEU A 122 6.22 -5.24 -7.39
N ALA A 123 6.45 -4.36 -8.36
CA ALA A 123 5.79 -3.07 -8.44
C ALA A 123 4.91 -3.04 -9.68
N PHE A 124 3.67 -2.63 -9.55
CA PHE A 124 2.75 -2.54 -10.69
C PHE A 124 1.60 -1.59 -10.40
N GLY A 125 1.06 -0.99 -11.47
CA GLY A 125 -0.20 -0.24 -11.38
C GLY A 125 -1.35 -1.18 -10.98
N PRO A 126 -2.12 -0.87 -9.91
CA PRO A 126 -3.27 -1.66 -9.53
C PRO A 126 -4.35 -1.62 -10.62
N TYR A 127 -5.05 -2.74 -10.80
CA TYR A 127 -6.23 -2.82 -11.66
C TYR A 127 -7.38 -3.26 -10.79
N GLY A 128 -8.45 -2.46 -10.73
CA GLY A 128 -9.63 -2.84 -9.95
C GLY A 128 -10.46 -3.93 -10.62
N GLU A 129 -11.21 -4.66 -9.80
CA GLU A 129 -12.09 -5.76 -10.21
C GLU A 129 -13.13 -5.37 -11.28
N HIS A 130 -13.38 -4.07 -11.46
CA HIS A 130 -14.31 -3.50 -12.45
C HIS A 130 -13.91 -3.73 -13.92
N PHE A 131 -12.69 -4.20 -14.19
CA PHE A 131 -12.23 -4.46 -15.56
C PHE A 131 -11.57 -5.84 -15.75
N PRO A 132 -12.29 -6.95 -15.54
CA PRO A 132 -11.78 -8.30 -15.80
C PRO A 132 -11.85 -8.59 -17.31
N GLY A 133 -11.03 -7.88 -18.07
CA GLY A 133 -10.78 -8.24 -19.46
C GLY A 133 -9.98 -9.54 -19.52
N LYS A 134 -10.39 -10.49 -20.36
CA LYS A 134 -9.62 -11.73 -20.69
C LYS A 134 -8.23 -11.48 -21.29
N GLU A 135 -7.82 -10.23 -21.36
CA GLU A 135 -6.68 -9.71 -22.08
C GLU A 135 -5.61 -9.15 -21.12
N PHE A 136 -5.95 -9.00 -19.84
CA PHE A 136 -5.03 -8.63 -18.77
C PHE A 136 -4.30 -9.84 -18.22
N GLY A 137 -3.40 -10.37 -19.04
CA GLY A 137 -2.72 -11.63 -18.76
C GLY A 137 -1.97 -11.68 -17.44
N PHE A 138 -1.41 -10.54 -17.00
CA PHE A 138 -0.66 -10.49 -15.74
C PHE A 138 -1.56 -10.49 -14.51
N HIS A 139 -2.62 -9.67 -14.50
CA HIS A 139 -3.56 -9.62 -13.38
C HIS A 139 -4.30 -10.97 -13.22
N ASN A 140 -4.75 -11.57 -14.32
CA ASN A 140 -5.37 -12.90 -14.30
C ASN A 140 -4.41 -13.98 -13.81
N TYR A 141 -3.10 -13.81 -14.04
CA TYR A 141 -2.09 -14.70 -13.49
C TYR A 141 -1.93 -14.51 -11.98
N LEU A 142 -1.88 -13.27 -11.48
CA LEU A 142 -1.85 -13.00 -10.03
C LEU A 142 -3.09 -13.55 -9.33
N GLY A 143 -4.30 -13.31 -9.85
CA GLY A 143 -5.54 -13.83 -9.27
C GLY A 143 -5.59 -15.37 -9.23
N ARG A 144 -5.05 -16.04 -10.26
CA ARG A 144 -4.87 -17.51 -10.24
C ARG A 144 -3.88 -17.99 -9.18
N MET A 145 -2.83 -17.22 -8.90
CA MET A 145 -1.88 -17.56 -7.85
C MET A 145 -2.46 -17.28 -6.46
N ALA A 146 -3.22 -16.21 -6.29
CA ALA A 146 -3.91 -15.86 -5.04
C ALA A 146 -4.94 -16.92 -4.64
N THR A 147 -5.66 -17.48 -5.62
CA THR A 147 -6.66 -18.54 -5.39
C THR A 147 -6.06 -19.95 -5.28
N SER A 148 -4.75 -20.09 -5.50
CA SER A 148 -4.08 -21.39 -5.48
C SER A 148 -3.67 -21.77 -4.06
N ARG A 149 -4.09 -22.96 -3.60
CA ARG A 149 -3.68 -23.50 -2.30
C ARG A 149 -2.18 -23.81 -2.21
N GLU A 150 -1.55 -24.10 -3.34
CA GLU A 150 -0.11 -24.38 -3.44
C GLU A 150 0.46 -23.59 -4.64
N PRO A 151 0.69 -22.27 -4.48
CA PRO A 151 1.14 -21.45 -5.59
C PRO A 151 2.52 -21.93 -6.07
N THR A 152 2.68 -22.29 -7.33
CA THR A 152 3.98 -22.74 -7.86
C THR A 152 4.92 -21.58 -8.18
N ALA A 153 4.42 -20.36 -8.13
CA ALA A 153 5.14 -19.11 -8.35
C ALA A 153 4.85 -18.11 -7.22
N LEU A 154 5.54 -16.95 -7.22
CA LEU A 154 5.43 -15.91 -6.17
C LEU A 154 5.82 -16.35 -4.75
N GLN A 155 6.35 -17.56 -4.60
CA GLN A 155 6.74 -18.15 -3.31
C GLN A 155 7.81 -17.33 -2.57
N ASN A 156 8.64 -16.58 -3.31
CA ASN A 156 9.68 -15.73 -2.74
C ASN A 156 9.29 -14.25 -2.72
N LEU A 157 8.05 -13.90 -3.12
CA LEU A 157 7.64 -12.50 -3.17
C LEU A 157 7.49 -11.95 -1.76
N ARG A 158 8.29 -10.92 -1.44
CA ARG A 158 8.36 -10.29 -0.11
C ARG A 158 7.78 -8.88 -0.10
N HIS A 159 7.93 -8.13 -1.19
CA HIS A 159 7.54 -6.73 -1.23
C HIS A 159 6.68 -6.44 -2.46
N VAL A 160 5.50 -5.88 -2.23
CA VAL A 160 4.59 -5.45 -3.29
C VAL A 160 4.35 -3.95 -3.18
N ARG A 161 4.52 -3.24 -4.30
CA ARG A 161 4.28 -1.80 -4.40
C ARG A 161 3.26 -1.51 -5.50
N PHE A 162 2.11 -1.00 -5.13
CA PHE A 162 1.09 -0.54 -6.05
C PHE A 162 1.41 0.90 -6.45
N LEU A 163 1.58 1.11 -7.76
CA LEU A 163 2.02 2.39 -8.33
C LEU A 163 0.83 3.19 -8.87
N PRO A 164 0.78 4.52 -8.67
CA PRO A 164 -0.19 5.36 -9.37
C PRO A 164 0.14 5.36 -10.86
N ASP A 165 -0.87 5.42 -11.72
CA ASP A 165 -0.71 5.34 -13.17
C ASP A 165 -0.38 6.73 -13.75
N SER A 166 0.80 7.22 -13.39
CA SER A 166 1.25 8.58 -13.70
C SER A 166 1.45 8.86 -15.18
N ASP A 167 1.52 7.82 -16.02
CA ASP A 167 1.69 7.91 -17.48
C ASP A 167 0.34 7.89 -18.23
N SER A 168 -0.79 7.74 -17.54
CA SER A 168 -2.12 7.76 -18.15
C SER A 168 -2.57 9.17 -18.49
N ILE A 169 -3.03 9.36 -19.73
CA ILE A 169 -3.62 10.64 -20.18
C ILE A 169 -4.95 10.97 -19.49
N TYR A 170 -5.54 10.01 -18.76
CA TYR A 170 -6.77 10.18 -18.02
C TYR A 170 -6.53 10.34 -16.51
N GLU A 171 -5.33 10.00 -16.03
CA GLU A 171 -4.95 10.32 -14.66
C GLU A 171 -4.31 11.70 -14.65
N ASP A 172 -5.00 12.62 -13.99
CA ASP A 172 -4.40 13.89 -13.66
C ASP A 172 -3.51 13.69 -12.44
N THR A 173 -2.20 13.64 -12.67
CA THR A 173 -1.17 13.43 -11.62
C THR A 173 -1.20 14.46 -10.50
N ARG A 174 -2.00 15.51 -10.60
CA ARG A 174 -2.25 16.49 -9.55
C ARG A 174 -3.24 15.98 -8.50
N PHE A 175 -4.05 14.97 -8.82
CA PHE A 175 -5.04 14.36 -7.94
C PHE A 175 -4.59 12.96 -7.50
N TYR A 176 -5.18 12.47 -6.41
CA TYR A 176 -5.03 11.07 -5.99
C TYR A 176 -5.65 10.13 -7.02
N SER A 177 -4.96 9.03 -7.33
CA SER A 177 -5.47 8.01 -8.24
C SER A 177 -6.49 7.12 -7.51
N GLU A 178 -7.69 6.97 -8.07
CA GLU A 178 -8.77 6.13 -7.53
C GLU A 178 -8.53 4.65 -7.88
N TYR A 179 -8.35 3.80 -6.87
CA TYR A 179 -8.13 2.36 -7.08
C TYR A 179 -8.88 1.45 -6.11
N ASP A 180 -9.07 0.22 -6.57
CA ASP A 180 -9.58 -0.89 -5.77
C ASP A 180 -8.47 -1.46 -4.88
N ILE A 181 -8.26 -0.81 -3.74
CA ILE A 181 -7.24 -1.20 -2.75
C ILE A 181 -7.56 -2.60 -2.19
N TYR A 182 -8.83 -2.95 -2.06
CA TYR A 182 -9.25 -4.25 -1.54
C TYR A 182 -8.92 -5.41 -2.48
N GLY A 183 -9.24 -5.27 -3.77
CA GLY A 183 -8.80 -6.21 -4.79
C GLY A 183 -7.28 -6.39 -4.77
N CYS A 184 -6.53 -5.30 -4.63
CA CYS A 184 -5.07 -5.33 -4.54
C CYS A 184 -4.54 -6.12 -3.34
N LEU A 185 -5.11 -5.90 -2.15
CA LEU A 185 -4.75 -6.67 -0.96
C LEU A 185 -5.10 -8.15 -1.13
N ASN A 186 -6.29 -8.47 -1.67
CA ASN A 186 -6.73 -9.84 -1.89
C ASN A 186 -5.83 -10.62 -2.86
N LEU A 187 -5.16 -9.95 -3.81
CA LEU A 187 -4.21 -10.60 -4.72
C LEU A 187 -2.95 -11.12 -4.03
N VAL A 188 -2.55 -10.55 -2.89
CA VAL A 188 -1.22 -10.76 -2.32
C VAL A 188 -1.21 -11.16 -0.84
N ARG A 189 -2.32 -10.96 -0.12
CA ARG A 189 -2.41 -11.15 1.34
C ARG A 189 -2.02 -12.54 1.81
N GLU A 190 -2.32 -13.58 1.04
CA GLU A 190 -2.08 -14.98 1.41
C GLU A 190 -0.74 -15.53 0.91
N LEU A 191 0.04 -14.73 0.19
CA LEU A 191 1.35 -15.17 -0.29
C LEU A 191 2.25 -15.57 0.90
N PRO A 192 3.02 -16.66 0.79
CA PRO A 192 3.67 -17.27 1.96
C PRO A 192 4.86 -16.48 2.49
N SER A 193 5.55 -15.73 1.62
CA SER A 193 6.75 -14.96 1.99
C SER A 193 6.52 -13.45 2.01
N ILE A 194 5.28 -12.99 1.83
CA ILE A 194 4.99 -11.55 1.77
C ILE A 194 5.32 -10.90 3.11
N VAL A 195 6.04 -9.79 3.04
CA VAL A 195 6.45 -8.98 4.19
C VAL A 195 5.75 -7.64 4.14
N SER A 196 5.81 -6.95 2.98
CA SER A 196 5.27 -5.59 2.86
C SER A 196 4.35 -5.39 1.68
N VAL A 197 3.34 -4.54 1.89
CA VAL A 197 2.48 -3.97 0.86
C VAL A 197 2.55 -2.45 0.94
N ARG A 198 2.72 -1.80 -0.20
CA ARG A 198 2.86 -0.35 -0.32
C ARG A 198 1.91 0.22 -1.37
N PHE A 199 1.26 1.32 -1.05
CA PHE A 199 0.45 2.12 -1.94
C PHE A 199 1.00 3.54 -1.92
N ASP A 200 1.13 4.16 -3.08
CA ASP A 200 1.59 5.55 -3.19
C ASP A 200 0.55 6.38 -3.90
N ALA A 201 0.21 7.57 -3.37
CA ALA A 201 -0.54 8.56 -4.15
C ALA A 201 -1.97 8.13 -4.56
N MET A 202 -2.58 7.24 -3.78
CA MET A 202 -3.89 6.64 -4.08
C MET A 202 -5.00 7.05 -3.10
N THR A 203 -6.22 6.97 -3.60
CA THR A 203 -7.46 6.97 -2.81
C THR A 203 -8.33 5.76 -3.19
N LEU A 204 -9.33 5.45 -2.38
CA LEU A 204 -10.23 4.34 -2.65
C LEU A 204 -11.19 4.69 -3.80
N GLY A 205 -11.30 3.80 -4.78
CA GLY A 205 -12.25 3.95 -5.87
C GLY A 205 -13.71 3.90 -5.40
N LYS A 206 -14.61 4.51 -6.17
CA LYS A 206 -16.05 4.62 -5.83
C LYS A 206 -16.78 3.30 -5.68
N GLU A 207 -16.30 2.28 -6.37
CA GLU A 207 -16.79 0.92 -6.29
C GLU A 207 -15.56 0.06 -5.96
N PRO A 208 -15.18 -0.05 -4.68
CA PRO A 208 -14.09 -0.93 -4.30
C PRO A 208 -14.60 -2.39 -4.33
N GLY A 209 -13.68 -3.34 -4.53
CA GLY A 209 -13.99 -4.77 -4.45
C GLY A 209 -14.33 -5.19 -3.01
N ILE A 210 -14.47 -6.49 -2.77
CA ILE A 210 -14.80 -6.98 -1.43
C ILE A 210 -13.56 -6.89 -0.53
N TRP A 211 -13.68 -6.24 0.63
CA TRP A 211 -12.57 -6.07 1.56
C TRP A 211 -12.06 -7.41 2.14
N PRO A 212 -10.76 -7.49 2.51
CA PRO A 212 -10.19 -8.71 3.07
C PRO A 212 -10.73 -9.01 4.48
N PRO A 213 -10.94 -10.30 4.81
CA PRO A 213 -11.19 -10.74 6.17
C PRO A 213 -10.15 -10.25 7.18
N PRO A 214 -10.56 -9.94 8.43
CA PRO A 214 -9.62 -9.52 9.46
C PRO A 214 -8.65 -10.66 9.80
N ARG A 215 -7.39 -10.32 10.06
CA ARG A 215 -6.31 -11.27 10.41
C ARG A 215 -6.11 -12.40 9.40
N SER A 216 -6.38 -12.13 8.14
CA SER A 216 -6.17 -13.08 7.05
C SER A 216 -4.79 -12.96 6.40
N ALA A 217 -4.21 -11.77 6.39
CA ALA A 217 -3.03 -11.46 5.63
C ALA A 217 -1.72 -11.83 6.35
N ASN A 218 -0.74 -12.29 5.57
CA ASN A 218 0.58 -12.71 6.03
C ASN A 218 1.60 -11.56 6.12
N TYR A 219 1.34 -10.41 5.50
CA TYR A 219 2.25 -9.25 5.58
C TYR A 219 2.31 -8.68 6.99
N THR A 220 3.45 -8.10 7.33
CA THR A 220 3.74 -7.48 8.63
C THR A 220 4.03 -5.98 8.51
N ASP A 221 4.16 -5.45 7.29
CA ASP A 221 4.43 -4.04 7.00
C ASP A 221 3.43 -3.49 5.97
N ILE A 222 2.69 -2.46 6.35
CA ILE A 222 1.75 -1.75 5.47
C ILE A 222 2.19 -0.30 5.35
N MET A 223 2.34 0.16 4.10
CA MET A 223 2.74 1.54 3.78
C MET A 223 1.70 2.19 2.88
N LEU A 224 1.02 3.20 3.40
CA LEU A 224 0.09 4.06 2.67
C LEU A 224 0.75 5.44 2.57
N CYS A 225 1.53 5.66 1.52
CA CYS A 225 2.38 6.84 1.39
C CYS A 225 1.70 7.89 0.50
N HIS A 226 1.49 9.09 1.04
CA HIS A 226 0.79 10.16 0.32
C HIS A 226 -0.58 9.67 -0.18
N CYS A 227 -1.36 9.06 0.70
CA CYS A 227 -2.67 8.51 0.35
C CYS A 227 -3.77 9.31 1.02
N ALA A 228 -4.97 9.28 0.43
CA ALA A 228 -6.20 9.81 1.02
C ALA A 228 -7.20 8.65 1.16
N ILE A 229 -7.11 7.90 2.26
CA ILE A 229 -7.95 6.72 2.50
C ILE A 229 -9.05 7.07 3.50
N PRO A 230 -10.33 6.75 3.23
CA PRO A 230 -11.39 6.99 4.19
C PRO A 230 -11.20 6.17 5.47
N ASP A 231 -11.65 6.73 6.60
CA ASP A 231 -11.35 6.21 7.94
C ASP A 231 -11.78 4.76 8.18
N VAL A 232 -12.98 4.40 7.71
CA VAL A 232 -13.49 3.03 7.86
C VAL A 232 -12.59 2.04 7.12
N ASP A 233 -12.14 2.42 5.92
CA ASP A 233 -11.30 1.60 5.07
C ASP A 233 -9.86 1.49 5.62
N LEU A 234 -9.34 2.55 6.27
CA LEU A 234 -8.07 2.47 7.03
C LEU A 234 -8.12 1.39 8.11
N GLY A 235 -9.21 1.36 8.88
CA GLY A 235 -9.42 0.34 9.91
C GLY A 235 -9.42 -1.07 9.34
N ILE A 236 -10.12 -1.27 8.23
CA ILE A 236 -10.16 -2.56 7.50
C ILE A 236 -8.76 -2.98 7.04
N ILE A 237 -8.00 -2.07 6.42
CA ILE A 237 -6.65 -2.33 5.93
C ILE A 237 -5.73 -2.73 7.08
N ILE A 238 -5.73 -2.00 8.21
CA ILE A 238 -4.91 -2.31 9.39
C ILE A 238 -5.26 -3.68 9.98
N ARG A 239 -6.57 -3.97 10.08
CA ARG A 239 -7.07 -5.20 10.72
C ARG A 239 -6.92 -6.44 9.84
N SER A 240 -6.66 -6.28 8.54
CA SER A 240 -6.42 -7.40 7.62
C SER A 240 -5.17 -8.21 7.98
N ALA A 241 -4.12 -7.58 8.52
CA ALA A 241 -2.86 -8.23 8.89
C ALA A 241 -3.04 -9.19 10.08
N LYS A 242 -2.32 -10.32 10.07
CA LYS A 242 -2.26 -11.26 11.21
C LYS A 242 -1.45 -10.69 12.38
N ASN A 243 -0.28 -10.14 12.09
CA ASN A 243 0.68 -9.64 13.08
C ASN A 243 1.38 -8.39 12.50
N LEU A 244 0.72 -7.24 12.56
CA LEU A 244 1.31 -6.01 12.02
C LEU A 244 2.47 -5.57 12.91
N GLU A 245 3.65 -5.37 12.32
CA GLU A 245 4.87 -4.92 12.99
C GLU A 245 5.23 -3.49 12.60
N ARG A 246 4.90 -3.08 11.36
CA ARG A 246 5.21 -1.75 10.83
C ARG A 246 3.98 -1.17 10.13
N PHE A 247 3.64 0.07 10.46
CA PHE A 247 2.57 0.80 9.80
C PHE A 247 3.01 2.22 9.46
N THR A 248 2.81 2.60 8.20
CA THR A 248 3.02 3.97 7.71
C THR A 248 1.74 4.45 7.05
N TYR A 249 1.24 5.60 7.49
CA TYR A 249 0.22 6.35 6.79
C TYR A 249 0.60 7.83 6.75
N THR A 250 0.84 8.34 5.55
CA THR A 250 1.14 9.76 5.32
C THR A 250 0.15 10.34 4.32
N VAL A 251 -0.32 11.55 4.60
CA VAL A 251 -1.25 12.28 3.73
C VAL A 251 -0.52 13.39 2.96
N GLY A 252 -1.24 14.06 2.07
CA GLY A 252 -0.72 15.19 1.33
C GLY A 252 0.11 14.79 0.12
N GLY A 253 0.57 15.79 -0.62
CA GLY A 253 1.28 15.57 -1.89
C GLY A 253 0.41 15.77 -3.13
N ARG A 254 -0.91 15.73 -3.00
CA ARG A 254 -1.86 15.83 -4.11
C ARG A 254 -3.08 16.64 -3.73
N HIS A 255 -3.79 17.12 -4.74
CA HIS A 255 -5.06 17.77 -4.58
C HIS A 255 -6.16 16.74 -4.34
N GLU A 256 -7.09 17.10 -3.47
CA GLU A 256 -8.21 16.26 -3.09
C GLU A 256 -9.51 16.91 -3.53
N MET A 257 -10.31 16.19 -4.31
CA MET A 257 -11.62 16.68 -4.79
C MET A 257 -12.61 16.85 -3.64
N ASP A 258 -12.69 15.83 -2.78
CA ASP A 258 -13.59 15.74 -1.64
C ASP A 258 -12.77 15.44 -0.39
N SER A 259 -12.92 16.24 0.66
CA SER A 259 -12.16 16.05 1.91
C SER A 259 -12.39 14.65 2.49
N THR A 260 -11.29 13.92 2.70
CA THR A 260 -11.27 12.60 3.36
C THR A 260 -10.73 12.76 4.78
N PRO A 261 -11.59 13.09 5.76
CA PRO A 261 -11.12 13.27 7.13
C PRO A 261 -10.62 11.95 7.72
N VAL A 262 -9.55 12.03 8.50
CA VAL A 262 -9.02 10.92 9.29
C VAL A 262 -9.45 11.11 10.74
N PHE A 263 -10.18 10.12 11.27
CA PHE A 263 -10.65 10.14 12.65
C PHE A 263 -9.62 9.48 13.56
N THR A 264 -9.20 10.19 14.60
CA THR A 264 -8.06 9.75 15.40
C THR A 264 -8.40 8.53 16.24
N ARG A 265 -9.59 8.49 16.84
CA ARG A 265 -9.98 7.37 17.70
C ARG A 265 -10.15 6.03 16.97
N PRO A 266 -10.94 5.91 15.89
CA PRO A 266 -11.09 4.64 15.18
C PRO A 266 -9.77 4.11 14.63
N LEU A 267 -8.89 5.01 14.17
CA LEU A 267 -7.54 4.66 13.74
C LEU A 267 -6.71 4.06 14.89
N LEU A 268 -6.69 4.69 16.07
CA LEU A 268 -5.96 4.14 17.22
C LEU A 268 -6.54 2.81 17.68
N GLU A 269 -7.87 2.67 17.73
CA GLU A 269 -8.53 1.40 18.07
C GLU A 269 -8.12 0.27 17.11
N SER A 270 -8.01 0.58 15.82
CA SER A 270 -7.54 -0.38 14.80
C SER A 270 -6.07 -0.76 14.99
N LEU A 271 -5.20 0.19 15.32
CA LEU A 271 -3.78 -0.06 15.62
C LEU A 271 -3.60 -0.92 16.88
N LEU A 272 -4.43 -0.71 17.91
CA LEU A 272 -4.35 -1.43 19.19
C LEU A 272 -4.67 -2.93 19.09
N VAL A 273 -5.30 -3.36 17.99
CA VAL A 273 -5.43 -4.78 17.64
C VAL A 273 -4.05 -5.46 17.58
N HIS A 274 -3.00 -4.69 17.27
CA HIS A 274 -1.60 -5.11 17.12
C HIS A 274 -0.69 -4.61 18.26
N HIS A 275 -1.24 -4.31 19.43
CA HIS A 275 -0.48 -3.75 20.57
C HIS A 275 0.69 -4.60 21.10
N GLU A 276 0.71 -5.90 20.80
CA GLU A 276 1.79 -6.85 21.14
C GLU A 276 2.76 -7.13 19.98
N THR A 277 2.58 -6.51 18.82
CA THR A 277 3.38 -6.78 17.61
C THR A 277 3.91 -5.51 16.95
N LEU A 278 3.19 -4.39 17.01
CA LEU A 278 3.57 -3.14 16.35
C LEU A 278 4.83 -2.54 16.96
N GLU A 279 5.89 -2.42 16.16
CA GLU A 279 7.21 -1.91 16.55
C GLU A 279 7.52 -0.54 15.91
N TYR A 280 6.95 -0.26 14.73
CA TYR A 280 7.15 0.98 13.98
C TYR A 280 5.80 1.59 13.58
N LEU A 281 5.62 2.88 13.88
CA LEU A 281 4.42 3.65 13.53
C LEU A 281 4.81 5.02 12.97
N ASN A 282 4.42 5.29 11.72
CA ASN A 282 4.56 6.60 11.10
C ASN A 282 3.19 7.13 10.67
N LEU A 283 2.72 8.20 11.33
CA LEU A 283 1.41 8.82 11.12
C LEU A 283 1.57 10.32 10.85
N ASP A 284 1.67 10.69 9.59
CA ASP A 284 1.64 12.08 9.15
C ASP A 284 0.24 12.39 8.59
N ILE A 285 -0.70 12.62 9.50
CA ILE A 285 -2.15 12.72 9.22
C ILE A 285 -2.78 14.00 9.75
N GLU A 286 -2.03 14.83 10.48
CA GLU A 286 -2.59 15.92 11.29
C GLU A 286 -3.36 16.95 10.46
N SER A 287 -2.94 17.20 9.22
CA SER A 287 -3.63 18.09 8.28
C SER A 287 -4.98 17.57 7.80
N HIS A 288 -5.25 16.27 7.95
CA HIS A 288 -6.51 15.60 7.60
C HIS A 288 -7.39 15.32 8.84
N THR A 289 -6.96 15.75 10.01
CA THR A 289 -7.69 15.57 11.27
C THR A 289 -8.25 16.91 11.75
N SER A 290 -9.48 16.88 12.27
CA SER A 290 -10.11 18.05 12.88
C SER A 290 -9.80 18.15 14.37
N GLU A 291 -9.48 19.34 14.87
CA GLU A 291 -9.27 19.56 16.30
C GLU A 291 -10.52 19.32 17.14
N LEU A 292 -11.69 19.59 16.57
CA LEU A 292 -12.97 19.30 17.20
C LEU A 292 -13.09 17.79 17.45
N GLU A 293 -12.67 16.97 16.49
CA GLU A 293 -12.65 15.51 16.62
C GLU A 293 -11.67 15.04 17.71
N MET A 294 -10.47 15.61 17.75
CA MET A 294 -9.44 15.20 18.72
C MET A 294 -9.75 15.56 20.18
N PHE A 295 -10.50 16.64 20.41
CA PHE A 295 -10.61 17.25 21.74
C PHE A 295 -12.03 17.48 22.25
N ASP A 296 -13.07 17.25 21.44
CA ASP A 296 -14.47 17.32 21.86
C ASP A 296 -15.10 15.93 21.87
N GLU A 297 -15.40 15.40 23.07
CA GLU A 297 -16.06 14.08 23.23
C GLU A 297 -17.47 14.04 22.62
N SER A 298 -18.12 15.18 22.38
CA SER A 298 -19.42 15.22 21.71
C SER A 298 -19.35 14.92 20.22
N SER A 299 -18.16 14.96 19.63
CA SER A 299 -17.93 14.62 18.21
C SER A 299 -18.06 13.13 17.90
N MET A 300 -18.14 12.25 18.92
CA MET A 300 -18.26 10.80 18.72
C MET A 300 -19.51 10.38 17.92
N GLU A 301 -20.57 11.18 17.90
CA GLU A 301 -21.76 10.91 17.09
C GLU A 301 -21.52 11.07 15.58
N LEU A 302 -20.40 11.67 15.18
CA LEU A 302 -20.02 11.93 13.79
C LEU A 302 -19.23 10.78 13.16
N TYR A 303 -18.84 9.76 13.93
CA TYR A 303 -18.09 8.64 13.36
C TYR A 303 -18.95 7.88 12.35
N PRO A 304 -18.48 7.72 11.10
CA PRO A 304 -19.17 6.90 10.13
C PRO A 304 -19.27 5.46 10.67
N LYS A 305 -20.45 4.87 10.54
CA LYS A 305 -20.66 3.46 10.88
C LYS A 305 -20.28 2.60 9.68
N GLU A 306 -19.76 1.41 9.97
CA GLU A 306 -19.56 0.33 9.00
C GLU A 306 -20.92 -0.15 8.47
N ASP A 307 -21.52 0.59 7.55
CA ASP A 307 -22.80 0.27 6.90
C ASP A 307 -22.55 -0.48 5.57
N TYR A 308 -21.77 -1.58 5.61
CA TYR A 308 -21.52 -2.39 4.42
C TYR A 308 -22.54 -3.52 4.24
N GLU A 309 -22.70 -4.00 3.00
CA GLU A 309 -23.55 -5.16 2.66
C GLU A 309 -22.98 -6.47 3.26
N GLN A 310 -23.25 -6.68 4.54
CA GLN A 310 -22.67 -7.77 5.33
C GLN A 310 -23.03 -9.16 4.81
N GLU A 311 -24.21 -9.33 4.20
CA GLU A 311 -24.64 -10.62 3.63
C GLU A 311 -23.75 -11.07 2.46
N GLU A 312 -23.38 -10.15 1.55
CA GLU A 312 -22.51 -10.45 0.41
C GLU A 312 -21.10 -10.80 0.90
N TYR A 313 -20.57 -10.01 1.83
CA TYR A 313 -19.26 -10.25 2.45
C TYR A 313 -19.19 -11.62 3.15
N GLU A 314 -20.19 -11.95 3.98
CA GLU A 314 -20.24 -13.24 4.70
C GLU A 314 -20.36 -14.42 3.74
N ALA A 315 -21.11 -14.27 2.65
CA ALA A 315 -21.22 -15.30 1.61
C ALA A 315 -19.90 -15.47 0.83
N HIS A 316 -19.23 -14.37 0.49
CA HIS A 316 -17.98 -14.39 -0.27
C HIS A 316 -16.84 -15.08 0.51
N TRP A 317 -16.71 -14.77 1.81
CA TRP A 317 -15.62 -15.27 2.64
C TRP A 317 -16.03 -16.42 3.58
N ALA A 318 -17.15 -17.09 3.32
CA ALA A 318 -17.74 -18.08 4.23
C ALA A 318 -16.74 -19.16 4.70
N ASP A 319 -15.96 -19.74 3.77
CA ASP A 319 -14.99 -20.80 4.08
C ASP A 319 -13.84 -20.26 4.95
N GLU A 320 -13.29 -19.09 4.61
CA GLU A 320 -12.16 -18.50 5.33
C GLU A 320 -12.57 -17.98 6.71
N LEU A 321 -13.72 -17.32 6.82
CA LEU A 321 -14.25 -16.88 8.11
C LEU A 321 -14.49 -18.08 9.05
N ALA A 322 -14.90 -19.23 8.51
CA ALA A 322 -15.02 -20.46 9.29
C ALA A 322 -13.64 -21.01 9.75
N GLU A 323 -12.61 -20.91 8.92
CA GLU A 323 -11.23 -21.28 9.27
C GLU A 323 -10.64 -20.34 10.35
N LEU A 324 -10.84 -19.04 10.20
CA LEU A 324 -10.42 -18.00 11.16
C LEU A 324 -11.16 -18.10 12.49
N ALA A 325 -12.43 -18.53 12.47
CA ALA A 325 -13.23 -18.75 13.67
C ALA A 325 -12.84 -20.04 14.45
N SER A 326 -11.86 -20.82 13.97
CA SER A 326 -11.47 -22.04 14.65
C SER A 326 -10.80 -21.76 16.02
N PRO A 327 -11.01 -22.63 17.04
CA PRO A 327 -10.53 -22.39 18.41
C PRO A 327 -9.01 -22.31 18.58
N GLU A 328 -8.22 -22.76 17.59
CA GLU A 328 -6.75 -22.70 17.63
C GLU A 328 -6.21 -21.28 17.38
N GLN A 329 -7.01 -20.38 16.81
CA GLN A 329 -6.65 -18.97 16.57
C GLN A 329 -7.26 -18.01 17.60
N HIS A 330 -8.12 -18.51 18.49
CA HIS A 330 -8.70 -17.73 19.58
C HIS A 330 -7.70 -17.57 20.73
N ARG A 331 -6.91 -16.50 20.72
CA ARG A 331 -6.41 -15.95 22.00
C ARG A 331 -7.63 -15.48 22.79
N PRO A 332 -7.73 -15.79 24.10
CA PRO A 332 -8.81 -15.27 24.92
C PRO A 332 -8.83 -13.75 24.83
N HIS A 333 -10.03 -13.17 24.80
CA HIS A 333 -10.25 -11.73 24.96
C HIS A 333 -9.36 -11.23 26.10
N ASN A 334 -8.27 -10.55 25.75
CA ASN A 334 -7.49 -9.77 26.71
C ASN A 334 -8.45 -8.77 27.37
N PRO A 335 -8.21 -8.36 28.63
CA PRO A 335 -8.94 -7.24 29.22
C PRO A 335 -8.92 -6.06 28.24
N PRO A 336 -9.98 -5.21 28.21
CA PRO A 336 -10.05 -4.12 27.26
C PRO A 336 -8.78 -3.28 27.35
N VAL A 337 -8.01 -3.29 26.26
CA VAL A 337 -6.79 -2.49 26.12
C VAL A 337 -7.23 -1.04 26.17
N LEU A 338 -6.60 -0.25 27.04
CA LEU A 338 -6.89 1.17 27.12
C LEU A 338 -6.61 1.82 25.77
N CYS A 339 -7.55 2.64 25.27
CA CYS A 339 -7.41 3.33 23.99
C CYS A 339 -6.44 4.52 24.13
N MET A 340 -5.15 4.22 24.24
CA MET A 340 -4.07 5.17 24.46
C MET A 340 -2.76 4.64 23.87
N LEU A 341 -1.87 5.56 23.50
CA LEU A 341 -0.61 5.24 22.85
C LEU A 341 0.27 4.30 23.67
N ARG A 342 0.33 4.51 25.00
CA ARG A 342 1.11 3.67 25.93
C ARG A 342 0.80 2.18 25.85
N SER A 343 -0.41 1.82 25.40
CA SER A 343 -0.84 0.44 25.25
C SER A 343 -0.08 -0.31 24.15
N LEU A 344 0.54 0.38 23.19
CA LEU A 344 1.42 -0.20 22.17
C LEU A 344 2.77 -0.61 22.77
N SER A 345 2.76 -1.71 23.52
CA SER A 345 3.83 -2.13 24.43
C SER A 345 5.18 -2.48 23.77
N ARG A 346 5.20 -2.67 22.45
CA ARG A 346 6.40 -2.97 21.67
C ARG A 346 6.83 -1.85 20.72
N LEU A 347 6.15 -0.72 20.74
CA LEU A 347 6.46 0.38 19.84
C LEU A 347 7.84 0.96 20.17
N LYS A 348 8.76 0.89 19.22
CA LYS A 348 10.13 1.40 19.31
C LYS A 348 10.30 2.70 18.55
N HIS A 349 9.65 2.82 17.40
CA HIS A 349 9.79 3.98 16.53
C HIS A 349 8.42 4.61 16.31
N LEU A 350 8.32 5.89 16.64
CA LEU A 350 7.10 6.66 16.46
C LEU A 350 7.40 7.96 15.70
N SER A 351 6.76 8.14 14.56
CA SER A 351 6.72 9.40 13.82
C SER A 351 5.27 9.88 13.76
N ILE A 352 4.97 11.08 14.26
CA ILE A 352 3.57 11.50 14.43
C ILE A 352 3.43 13.03 14.52
N GLY A 353 2.28 13.56 14.08
CA GLY A 353 1.90 14.96 14.27
C GLY A 353 1.84 15.36 15.74
N SER A 354 2.29 16.58 16.07
CA SER A 354 2.42 17.06 17.46
C SER A 354 1.12 17.04 18.27
N ARG A 355 -0.03 17.35 17.64
CA ARG A 355 -1.35 17.40 18.27
C ARG A 355 -1.96 16.00 18.35
N VAL A 356 -1.78 15.20 17.30
CA VAL A 356 -2.19 13.78 17.29
C VAL A 356 -1.45 12.99 18.37
N LEU A 357 -0.15 13.25 18.55
CA LEU A 357 0.66 12.68 19.65
C LEU A 357 0.05 12.98 21.01
N TYR A 358 -0.29 14.24 21.27
CA TYR A 358 -0.92 14.65 22.51
C TYR A 358 -2.27 13.96 22.71
N CYS A 359 -3.11 13.92 21.67
CA CYS A 359 -4.40 13.24 21.68
C CYS A 359 -4.25 11.75 22.03
N TYR A 360 -3.39 11.01 21.34
CA TYR A 360 -3.18 9.57 21.56
C TYR A 360 -2.53 9.25 22.90
N ALA A 361 -1.58 10.08 23.36
CA ALA A 361 -0.96 9.88 24.67
C ALA A 361 -1.96 10.11 25.80
N ARG A 362 -2.82 11.13 25.69
CA ARG A 362 -3.91 11.36 26.66
C ARG A 362 -4.91 10.20 26.66
N GLY A 363 -5.16 9.62 25.49
CA GLY A 363 -6.12 8.54 25.29
C GLY A 363 -7.57 9.00 25.28
N PHE A 364 -8.47 8.07 24.97
CA PHE A 364 -9.90 8.32 24.84
C PHE A 364 -10.70 7.74 26.01
N GLY A 365 -11.67 8.49 26.54
CA GLY A 365 -12.61 8.04 27.58
C GLY A 365 -12.52 8.79 28.92
N ALA A 366 -13.20 8.28 29.95
CA ALA A 366 -13.31 8.93 31.26
C ALA A 366 -11.94 9.00 31.98
N GLY A 367 -11.32 10.18 31.96
CA GLY A 367 -9.96 10.42 32.50
C GLY A 367 -9.24 11.63 31.90
N VAL A 368 -9.79 12.16 30.80
CA VAL A 368 -9.38 13.38 30.09
C VAL A 368 -9.27 14.62 31.02
N THR A 369 -9.82 14.60 32.24
CA THR A 369 -9.76 15.70 33.22
C THR A 369 -8.63 15.62 34.26
N GLU A 370 -7.85 14.54 34.27
CA GLU A 370 -6.71 14.38 35.20
C GLU A 370 -5.45 15.14 34.75
N PRO A 371 -4.53 15.49 35.67
CA PRO A 371 -3.26 16.10 35.30
C PRO A 371 -2.47 15.18 34.36
N PHE A 372 -2.32 15.61 33.11
CA PHE A 372 -1.66 14.88 32.03
C PHE A 372 -0.19 15.28 31.89
N SER A 373 0.64 14.30 31.56
CA SER A 373 2.09 14.43 31.37
C SER A 373 2.51 13.50 30.24
N LEU A 374 2.96 14.06 29.12
CA LEU A 374 3.28 13.30 27.91
C LEU A 374 4.26 12.16 28.20
N VAL A 375 5.34 12.45 28.92
CA VAL A 375 6.40 11.49 29.27
C VAL A 375 5.91 10.26 30.04
N ASP A 376 4.82 10.38 30.80
CA ASP A 376 4.24 9.27 31.57
C ASP A 376 3.35 8.35 30.72
N HIS A 377 2.94 8.84 29.55
CA HIS A 377 1.94 8.21 28.68
C HIS A 377 2.48 7.77 27.31
N LEU A 378 3.79 7.92 27.07
CA LEU A 378 4.45 7.32 25.91
C LEU A 378 4.73 5.82 26.14
N PRO A 379 4.84 5.02 25.06
CA PRO A 379 5.24 3.62 25.17
C PRO A 379 6.60 3.47 25.88
N PRO A 380 6.73 2.56 26.86
CA PRO A 380 7.97 2.38 27.60
C PRO A 380 9.12 1.79 26.77
N SER A 381 8.79 1.14 25.65
CA SER A 381 9.74 0.56 24.69
C SER A 381 10.28 1.56 23.67
N LEU A 382 9.84 2.82 23.71
CA LEU A 382 10.13 3.79 22.67
C LEU A 382 11.63 4.14 22.63
N GLU A 383 12.23 3.97 21.46
CA GLU A 383 13.65 4.21 21.17
C GLU A 383 13.86 5.51 20.38
N SER A 384 12.93 5.85 19.48
CA SER A 384 12.92 7.10 18.70
C SER A 384 11.54 7.75 18.60
N LEU A 385 11.52 9.09 18.61
CA LEU A 385 10.33 9.91 18.42
C LEU A 385 10.58 11.02 17.38
N ARG A 386 9.90 10.99 16.24
CA ARG A 386 9.89 12.06 15.24
C ARG A 386 8.56 12.81 15.30
N ILE A 387 8.62 14.14 15.32
CA ILE A 387 7.43 14.98 15.47
C ILE A 387 7.23 15.81 14.21
N TYR A 388 6.05 15.68 13.60
CA TYR A 388 5.63 16.53 12.48
C TYR A 388 4.84 17.76 12.99
N GLY A 389 4.96 18.87 12.26
CA GLY A 389 4.17 20.08 12.47
C GLY A 389 4.49 20.86 13.75
N TYR A 390 5.54 20.52 14.49
CA TYR A 390 5.87 21.24 15.73
C TYR A 390 6.24 22.70 15.46
N GLY A 391 5.59 23.62 16.16
CA GLY A 391 5.76 25.06 15.98
C GLY A 391 5.13 25.62 14.70
N SER A 392 4.42 24.78 13.93
CA SER A 392 3.66 25.25 12.78
C SER A 392 2.31 25.86 13.20
N ASN A 393 1.91 26.92 12.50
CA ASN A 393 0.58 27.50 12.55
C ASN A 393 -0.32 26.97 11.41
N ASP A 394 0.12 25.94 10.68
CA ASP A 394 -0.62 25.28 9.59
C ASP A 394 -1.84 24.56 10.21
N GLY A 395 -2.92 25.32 10.41
CA GLY A 395 -4.03 24.91 11.27
C GLY A 395 -4.81 26.07 11.89
N GLU A 396 -4.41 27.34 11.65
CA GLU A 396 -5.28 28.50 11.91
C GLU A 396 -6.50 28.50 10.96
N GLY A 397 -7.42 27.56 11.18
CA GLY A 397 -8.79 27.68 10.72
C GLY A 397 -9.53 28.81 11.45
N LEU A 398 -10.83 28.95 11.19
CA LEU A 398 -11.67 29.98 11.83
C LEU A 398 -11.77 29.87 13.36
N TYR A 399 -11.25 28.80 13.96
CA TYR A 399 -11.27 28.54 15.40
C TYR A 399 -9.84 28.52 15.93
N SER A 400 -9.56 29.35 16.93
CA SER A 400 -8.31 29.25 17.68
C SER A 400 -8.27 27.91 18.40
N PRO A 401 -7.21 27.12 18.19
CA PRO A 401 -7.07 25.85 18.87
C PRO A 401 -7.15 26.00 20.39
N PRO A 402 -7.65 24.99 21.12
CA PRO A 402 -7.47 24.97 22.56
C PRO A 402 -5.97 25.00 22.87
N ASP A 403 -5.57 25.89 23.78
CA ASP A 403 -4.21 25.89 24.32
C ASP A 403 -4.04 24.64 25.19
N ILE A 404 -3.53 23.58 24.56
CA ILE A 404 -3.21 22.29 25.17
C ILE A 404 -1.82 22.28 25.82
N GLY A 405 -1.12 23.43 25.84
CA GLY A 405 0.19 23.57 26.49
C GLY A 405 1.26 22.65 25.92
N LEU A 406 1.26 22.41 24.60
CA LEU A 406 2.20 21.50 23.92
C LEU A 406 3.66 21.79 24.27
N ASP A 407 4.07 23.06 24.26
CA ASP A 407 5.45 23.46 24.58
C ASP A 407 5.84 23.05 26.00
N ALA A 408 4.93 23.19 26.97
CA ALA A 408 5.17 22.77 28.33
C ALA A 408 5.28 21.24 28.44
N GLN A 409 4.49 20.49 27.65
CA GLN A 409 4.54 19.03 27.60
C GLN A 409 5.86 18.53 26.98
N PHE A 410 6.33 19.15 25.89
CA PHE A 410 7.61 18.80 25.28
C PHE A 410 8.80 19.21 26.14
N ALA A 411 8.77 20.39 26.77
CA ALA A 411 9.81 20.80 27.71
C ALA A 411 9.95 19.80 28.86
N LYS A 412 8.82 19.35 29.43
CA LYS A 412 8.80 18.33 30.48
C LYS A 412 9.27 16.96 29.98
N LEU A 413 8.90 16.57 28.76
CA LEU A 413 9.42 15.35 28.14
C LEU A 413 10.95 15.38 28.07
N LEU A 414 11.54 16.48 27.59
CA LEU A 414 12.99 16.63 27.49
C LEU A 414 13.68 16.60 28.86
N GLU A 415 13.05 17.18 29.89
CA GLU A 415 13.58 17.17 31.26
C GLU A 415 13.55 15.77 31.89
N GLU A 416 12.48 15.01 31.68
CA GLU A 416 12.22 13.76 32.41
C GLU A 416 12.52 12.47 31.60
N LYS A 417 12.79 12.55 30.29
CA LYS A 417 12.94 11.36 29.41
C LYS A 417 14.02 10.40 29.90
N GLU A 418 15.16 10.90 30.38
CA GLU A 418 16.28 10.05 30.83
C GLU A 418 15.88 9.14 32.01
N GLN A 419 14.95 9.61 32.84
CA GLN A 419 14.48 8.86 34.00
C GLN A 419 13.31 7.93 33.65
N LYS A 420 12.37 8.41 32.83
CA LYS A 420 11.07 7.75 32.61
C LYS A 420 11.00 6.93 31.32
N LEU A 421 11.76 7.32 30.31
CA LEU A 421 11.86 6.68 28.99
C LEU A 421 13.34 6.45 28.66
N PRO A 422 14.05 5.60 29.43
CA PRO A 422 15.50 5.45 29.31
C PRO A 422 15.97 4.87 27.96
N LEU A 423 15.06 4.30 27.18
CA LEU A 423 15.33 3.80 25.84
C LEU A 423 15.23 4.90 24.76
N LEU A 424 14.53 6.01 25.06
CA LEU A 424 14.27 7.09 24.12
C LEU A 424 15.54 7.93 23.92
N SER A 425 16.28 7.54 22.88
CA SER A 425 17.60 8.10 22.56
C SER A 425 17.52 9.24 21.56
N VAL A 426 16.57 9.18 20.62
CA VAL A 426 16.44 10.13 19.50
C VAL A 426 15.09 10.83 19.56
N ILE A 427 15.11 12.18 19.49
CA ILE A 427 13.92 13.01 19.31
C ILE A 427 14.18 13.98 18.16
N GLU A 428 13.33 13.95 17.13
CA GLU A 428 13.42 14.78 15.92
C GLU A 428 12.19 15.67 15.77
N GLY A 429 12.33 16.79 15.04
CA GLY A 429 11.22 17.69 14.74
C GLY A 429 11.00 18.83 15.74
N LEU A 430 11.67 18.82 16.90
CA LEU A 430 11.58 19.92 17.88
C LEU A 430 12.51 21.10 17.53
N ASP A 431 13.81 20.82 17.36
CA ASP A 431 14.82 21.86 17.07
C ASP A 431 14.84 22.26 15.59
N THR A 432 14.66 21.27 14.71
CA THR A 432 14.52 21.45 13.26
C THR A 432 13.11 21.00 12.89
N PRO A 433 12.16 21.94 12.76
CA PRO A 433 10.77 21.61 12.46
C PRO A 433 10.66 20.79 11.18
N ILE A 434 9.87 19.73 11.24
CA ILE A 434 9.48 18.94 10.07
C ILE A 434 8.03 19.31 9.77
N PRO A 435 7.70 19.78 8.56
CA PRO A 435 6.32 20.15 8.23
C PRO A 435 5.40 18.92 8.25
N ASN A 436 4.11 19.15 8.50
CA ASN A 436 3.10 18.13 8.25
C ASN A 436 2.94 17.91 6.74
N GLY A 437 2.61 16.69 6.33
CA GLY A 437 2.12 16.43 4.98
C GLY A 437 0.82 17.19 4.74
N CYS A 438 0.73 17.91 3.63
CA CYS A 438 -0.42 18.73 3.26
C CYS A 438 -0.85 18.47 1.82
N ASN A 439 -2.16 18.51 1.56
CA ASN A 439 -2.68 18.51 0.20
C ASN A 439 -2.30 19.83 -0.49
N THR A 440 -2.15 19.80 -1.81
CA THR A 440 -2.07 21.02 -2.60
C THR A 440 -3.43 21.73 -2.57
N TYR A 441 -3.45 23.04 -2.30
CA TYR A 441 -4.71 23.77 -2.11
C TYR A 441 -5.52 23.91 -3.39
N ASN A 442 -4.82 24.00 -4.52
CA ASN A 442 -5.42 24.15 -5.83
C ASN A 442 -4.63 23.31 -6.84
N ALA A 443 -5.33 22.45 -7.58
CA ALA A 443 -4.70 21.66 -8.63
C ALA A 443 -4.09 22.55 -9.73
N ASP A 444 -4.60 23.75 -9.97
CA ASP A 444 -4.10 24.62 -11.06
C ASP A 444 -2.93 25.53 -10.66
N ASP A 445 -2.57 25.59 -9.37
CA ASP A 445 -1.45 26.40 -8.89
C ASP A 445 -0.14 25.60 -8.89
N ASP A 446 0.98 26.24 -9.25
CA ASP A 446 2.32 25.63 -9.27
C ASP A 446 2.87 25.48 -7.82
N GLU A 447 2.21 24.68 -6.98
CA GLU A 447 2.61 24.35 -5.61
C GLU A 447 3.63 23.19 -5.57
N GLU A 448 4.71 23.31 -6.36
CA GLU A 448 5.75 22.26 -6.52
C GLU A 448 6.41 21.84 -5.20
N GLU A 449 6.38 22.70 -4.17
CA GLU A 449 6.91 22.38 -2.84
C GLU A 449 6.03 21.40 -2.05
N LEU A 450 4.71 21.40 -2.33
CA LEU A 450 3.75 20.48 -1.74
C LEU A 450 3.47 19.27 -2.63
N ALA A 451 3.70 19.40 -3.94
CA ALA A 451 3.43 18.34 -4.91
C ALA A 451 4.35 17.13 -4.69
N TRP A 452 3.75 15.97 -4.45
CA TRP A 452 4.48 14.71 -4.40
C TRP A 452 4.65 14.15 -5.80
N HIS A 453 5.91 13.97 -6.18
CA HIS A 453 6.29 13.30 -7.42
C HIS A 453 6.95 11.96 -7.10
N ARG A 454 6.53 10.93 -7.81
CA ARG A 454 7.12 9.60 -7.63
C ARG A 454 8.61 9.62 -7.95
N LYS A 455 9.41 9.05 -7.05
CA LYS A 455 10.81 8.69 -7.30
C LYS A 455 10.91 7.21 -7.63
N ASP A 456 11.56 6.89 -8.74
CA ASP A 456 11.60 5.53 -9.31
C ASP A 456 12.40 4.51 -8.45
N ASP A 457 13.28 4.97 -7.54
CA ASP A 457 14.24 4.10 -6.82
C ASP A 457 13.89 3.80 -5.34
N GLU A 458 12.80 4.34 -4.79
CA GLU A 458 12.47 4.22 -3.36
C GLU A 458 11.56 3.03 -3.05
N TRP A 459 12.12 1.81 -2.93
CA TRP A 459 11.36 0.64 -2.47
C TRP A 459 11.07 0.63 -0.98
N VAL A 460 12.02 1.12 -0.20
CA VAL A 460 11.97 1.26 1.25
C VAL A 460 12.80 2.51 1.52
N GLN A 461 12.22 3.54 2.11
CA GLN A 461 13.04 4.53 2.79
C GLN A 461 13.62 3.80 4.00
N ASP A 462 14.86 3.33 3.86
CA ASP A 462 15.73 3.10 5.01
C ASP A 462 16.09 4.49 5.54
N ASP A 463 15.17 5.09 6.30
CA ASP A 463 15.46 6.27 7.12
C ASP A 463 16.26 5.80 8.35
N ASP A 464 17.49 5.34 8.09
CA ASP A 464 18.56 5.28 9.08
C ASP A 464 19.59 6.35 8.68
N SER A 465 19.39 7.58 9.15
CA SER A 465 20.43 8.62 9.23
C SER A 465 20.16 9.56 10.38
#